data_AF-A0A9Q9D7P7-F1
#
_entry.id   AF-A0A9Q9D7P7-F1
#
_cell.length_a   1.000
_cell.length_b   1.000
_cell.length_c   1.000
_cell.angle_alpha   90.00
_cell.angle_beta   90.00
_cell.angle_gamma   90.00
#
_symmetry.space_group_name_H-M   'P 1'
#
loop_
_entity.id
_entity.type
_entity.pdbx_description
1 polymer ?
#
loop_
_entity_poly.entity_id
_entity_poly.type
_entity_poly.pdbx_seq_one_letter_code
_entity_poly.pdbx_strand_id
1 'polypeptide(L)'
;MLKAIQFASKQEKLSVEIFKEINAQMDSGKLGQPEYPVRLRQNVEISVGDYISPVTVTEAMVQREIDSVVHTDIASGWELYAKLAKLQAFDNGNKRTALIAANLLTGALNKSINKYLIIPTDFRRSQFDTSLIYYYVAYEWDDHLPWDDHLPNVEESLQLFGKFVTEISLSQK
;
A
#
# COMPACT_ATOMS: atom_id res chain seq x y z
N MET A 1 -2.11 -3.14 -15.92
CA MET A 1 -0.93 -3.31 -15.04
C MET A 1 0.37 -2.94 -15.74
N LEU A 2 0.74 -3.55 -16.87
CA LEU A 2 1.98 -3.18 -17.59
C LEU A 2 2.05 -1.68 -17.94
N LYS A 3 0.94 -1.08 -18.41
CA LYS A 3 0.84 0.38 -18.66
C LYS A 3 1.19 1.21 -17.43
N ALA A 4 0.68 0.83 -16.26
CA ALA A 4 0.93 1.53 -15.00
C ALA A 4 2.39 1.45 -14.58
N ILE A 5 3.03 0.28 -14.74
CA ILE A 5 4.47 0.11 -14.47
C ILE A 5 5.31 0.96 -15.44
N GLN A 6 4.99 0.94 -16.72
CA GLN A 6 5.68 1.75 -17.74
C GLN A 6 5.48 3.26 -17.55
N PHE A 7 4.34 3.68 -17.01
CA PHE A 7 4.11 5.06 -16.62
C PHE A 7 4.96 5.43 -15.41
N ALA A 8 4.92 4.61 -14.35
CA ALA A 8 5.67 4.83 -13.12
C ALA A 8 7.19 4.85 -13.36
N SER A 9 7.71 3.98 -14.23
CA SER A 9 9.15 3.92 -14.57
C SER A 9 9.68 5.21 -15.22
N LYS A 10 8.80 6.08 -15.72
CA LYS A 10 9.16 7.39 -16.31
C LYS A 10 9.12 8.54 -15.30
N GLN A 11 8.66 8.29 -14.08
CA GLN A 11 8.56 9.31 -13.04
C GLN A 11 9.82 9.31 -12.19
N GLU A 12 10.25 10.48 -11.70
CA GLU A 12 11.44 10.58 -10.84
C GLU A 12 11.11 10.39 -9.35
N LYS A 13 9.97 10.91 -8.91
CA LYS A 13 9.51 10.91 -7.52
C LYS A 13 8.03 10.56 -7.46
N LEU A 14 7.60 9.91 -6.38
CA LEU A 14 6.19 9.71 -6.08
C LEU A 14 5.54 11.00 -5.54
N SER A 15 4.39 11.37 -6.09
CA SER A 15 3.48 12.40 -5.58
C SER A 15 2.05 11.86 -5.54
N VAL A 16 1.11 12.62 -4.94
CA VAL A 16 -0.31 12.25 -4.94
C VAL A 16 -0.88 12.16 -6.35
N GLU A 17 -0.52 13.08 -7.24
CA GLU A 17 -0.93 13.07 -8.65
C GLU A 17 -0.41 11.82 -9.35
N ILE A 18 0.88 11.49 -9.16
CA ILE A 18 1.48 10.29 -9.75
C ILE A 18 0.82 9.03 -9.19
N PHE A 19 0.47 8.99 -7.91
CA PHE A 19 -0.25 7.87 -7.30
C PHE A 19 -1.63 7.67 -7.95
N LYS A 20 -2.39 8.76 -8.16
CA LYS A 20 -3.69 8.75 -8.84
C LYS A 20 -3.55 8.32 -10.31
N GLU A 21 -2.54 8.83 -11.00
CA GLU A 21 -2.25 8.46 -12.40
C GLU A 21 -1.85 6.98 -12.54
N ILE A 22 -1.07 6.43 -11.61
CA ILE A 22 -0.77 4.99 -11.58
C ILE A 22 -2.07 4.17 -11.53
N ASN A 23 -3.05 4.60 -10.71
CA ASN A 23 -4.35 3.94 -10.64
C ASN A 23 -5.10 4.02 -11.97
N ALA A 24 -5.08 5.20 -12.61
CA ALA A 24 -5.73 5.44 -13.89
C ALA A 24 -5.24 4.52 -15.01
N GLN A 25 -3.93 4.23 -15.04
CA GLN A 25 -3.34 3.32 -16.02
C GLN A 25 -3.77 1.85 -15.87
N MET A 26 -4.57 1.52 -14.84
CA MET A 26 -5.14 0.19 -14.64
C MET A 26 -6.54 0.03 -15.24
N ASP A 27 -7.17 1.11 -15.69
CA ASP A 27 -8.44 1.04 -16.40
C ASP A 27 -8.23 0.61 -17.86
N SER A 28 -8.97 -0.42 -18.25
CA SER A 28 -9.09 -0.95 -19.61
C SER A 28 -10.55 -1.21 -19.99
N GLY A 29 -11.52 -0.68 -19.24
CA GLY A 29 -12.95 -0.88 -19.46
C GLY A 29 -13.47 -2.28 -19.14
N LYS A 30 -12.74 -3.09 -18.36
CA LYS A 30 -13.16 -4.44 -17.98
C LYS A 30 -13.84 -4.45 -16.61
N LEU A 31 -14.77 -5.39 -16.42
CA LEU A 31 -15.42 -5.62 -15.13
C LEU A 31 -14.37 -5.88 -14.02
N GLY A 32 -14.54 -5.24 -12.85
CA GLY A 32 -13.57 -5.34 -11.75
C GLY A 32 -12.34 -4.43 -11.89
N GLN A 33 -12.43 -3.36 -12.65
CA GLN A 33 -11.45 -2.26 -12.73
C GLN A 33 -12.01 -0.99 -12.07
N PRO A 34 -11.20 0.08 -11.84
CA PRO A 34 -11.69 1.32 -11.26
C PRO A 34 -12.79 1.92 -12.16
N GLU A 35 -13.98 2.15 -11.60
CA GLU A 35 -15.10 2.78 -12.32
C GLU A 35 -14.83 4.27 -12.55
N TYR A 36 -14.13 4.91 -11.59
CA TYR A 36 -13.70 6.29 -11.65
C TYR A 36 -12.17 6.36 -11.50
N PRO A 37 -11.39 6.05 -12.56
CA PRO A 37 -9.93 6.17 -12.51
C PRO A 37 -9.50 7.59 -12.10
N VAL A 38 -8.33 7.72 -11.45
CA VAL A 38 -7.78 8.98 -10.89
C VAL A 38 -8.54 9.50 -9.65
N ARG A 39 -9.83 9.20 -9.49
CA ARG A 39 -10.67 9.78 -8.43
C ARG A 39 -10.43 9.07 -7.10
N LEU A 40 -10.06 9.84 -6.08
CA LEU A 40 -10.06 9.34 -4.71
C LEU A 40 -11.50 9.07 -4.26
N ARG A 41 -11.69 8.00 -3.51
CA ARG A 41 -12.99 7.53 -3.05
C ARG A 41 -13.69 8.58 -2.19
N GLN A 42 -14.98 8.77 -2.42
CA GLN A 42 -15.83 9.72 -1.70
C GLN A 42 -17.15 9.05 -1.33
N ASN A 43 -17.48 9.04 -0.04
CA ASN A 43 -18.72 8.49 0.52
C ASN A 43 -19.03 7.04 0.09
N VAL A 44 -18.02 6.20 0.04
CA VAL A 44 -18.18 4.75 -0.24
C VAL A 44 -17.55 4.00 0.91
N GLU A 45 -18.17 2.95 1.42
CA GLU A 45 -17.56 2.11 2.45
C GLU A 45 -16.78 0.97 1.79
N ILE A 46 -15.56 0.72 2.27
CA ILE A 46 -14.78 -0.47 1.91
C ILE A 46 -14.38 -1.18 3.20
N SER A 47 -14.80 -2.44 3.30
CA SER A 47 -14.42 -3.35 4.38
C SER A 47 -13.38 -4.34 3.87
N VAL A 48 -12.31 -4.52 4.63
CA VAL A 48 -11.28 -5.54 4.38
C VAL A 48 -11.23 -6.45 5.60
N GLY A 49 -12.00 -7.54 5.56
CA GLY A 49 -12.31 -8.29 6.79
C GLY A 49 -13.07 -7.39 7.75
N ASP A 50 -12.61 -7.31 9.00
CA ASP A 50 -13.21 -6.50 10.06
C ASP A 50 -12.75 -5.02 10.04
N TYR A 51 -11.78 -4.67 9.19
CA TYR A 51 -11.32 -3.29 9.05
C TYR A 51 -12.24 -2.50 8.12
N ILE A 52 -12.77 -1.36 8.62
CA ILE A 52 -13.51 -0.38 7.83
C ILE A 52 -12.59 0.81 7.53
N SER A 53 -12.31 1.03 6.26
CA SER A 53 -11.48 2.16 5.82
C SER A 53 -12.23 3.50 5.87
N PRO A 54 -11.54 4.66 5.88
CA PRO A 54 -12.20 5.96 5.84
C PRO A 54 -13.16 6.05 4.64
N VAL A 55 -14.40 6.49 4.86
CA VAL A 55 -15.43 6.56 3.81
C VAL A 55 -15.13 7.57 2.70
N THR A 56 -14.29 8.57 3.01
CA THR A 56 -13.79 9.57 2.07
C THR A 56 -12.28 9.70 2.25
N VAL A 57 -11.54 9.64 1.15
CA VAL A 57 -10.09 9.81 1.12
C VAL A 57 -9.74 11.13 0.44
N THR A 58 -8.91 11.93 1.09
CA THR A 58 -8.46 13.23 0.59
C THR A 58 -7.01 13.17 0.13
N GLU A 59 -6.60 14.12 -0.72
CA GLU A 59 -5.21 14.22 -1.16
C GLU A 59 -4.26 14.44 0.02
N ALA A 60 -4.68 15.18 1.06
CA ALA A 60 -3.90 15.38 2.28
C ALA A 60 -3.64 14.08 3.05
N MET A 61 -4.58 13.13 3.05
CA MET A 61 -4.37 11.81 3.67
C MET A 61 -3.34 11.01 2.88
N VAL A 62 -3.46 10.98 1.55
CA VAL A 62 -2.48 10.30 0.68
C VAL A 62 -1.08 10.93 0.84
N GLN A 63 -1.02 12.27 0.84
CA GLN A 63 0.23 13.01 1.01
C GLN A 63 0.87 12.71 2.37
N ARG A 64 0.08 12.64 3.44
CA ARG A 64 0.56 12.24 4.78
C ARG A 64 1.21 10.86 4.76
N GLU A 65 0.59 9.87 4.13
CA GLU A 65 1.18 8.52 4.05
C GLU A 65 2.49 8.53 3.25
N ILE A 66 2.54 9.26 2.13
CA ILE A 66 3.75 9.42 1.32
C ILE A 66 4.88 10.11 2.12
N ASP A 67 4.58 11.23 2.78
CA ASP A 67 5.57 12.03 3.52
C ASP A 67 6.04 11.38 4.81
N SER A 68 5.24 10.46 5.38
CA SER A 68 5.61 9.71 6.58
C SER A 68 6.80 8.77 6.36
N VAL A 69 7.12 8.44 5.11
CA VAL A 69 8.18 7.50 4.74
C VAL A 69 9.38 8.27 4.21
N VAL A 70 10.42 8.41 5.05
CA VAL A 70 11.56 9.31 4.79
C VAL A 70 12.67 8.65 3.97
N HIS A 71 12.80 7.32 4.03
CA HIS A 71 13.85 6.57 3.33
C HIS A 71 13.30 5.89 2.07
N THR A 72 14.21 5.43 1.21
CA THR A 72 13.88 4.77 -0.07
C THR A 72 14.43 3.34 -0.14
N ASP A 73 14.75 2.72 0.99
CA ASP A 73 15.18 1.32 1.02
C ASP A 73 13.98 0.35 0.97
N ILE A 74 14.26 -0.95 0.93
CA ILE A 74 13.24 -2.01 0.80
C ILE A 74 12.22 -1.95 1.95
N ALA A 75 12.66 -1.70 3.18
CA ALA A 75 11.77 -1.68 4.33
C ALA A 75 10.80 -0.49 4.23
N SER A 76 11.32 0.70 3.89
CA SER A 76 10.48 1.88 3.64
C SER A 76 9.53 1.71 2.45
N GLY A 77 9.94 0.99 1.40
CA GLY A 77 9.04 0.62 0.31
C GLY A 77 7.85 -0.21 0.80
N TRP A 78 8.09 -1.21 1.64
CA TRP A 78 7.02 -2.02 2.22
C TRP A 78 6.16 -1.28 3.24
N GLU A 79 6.74 -0.37 4.00
CA GLU A 79 6.02 0.52 4.89
C GLU A 79 5.02 1.38 4.09
N LEU A 80 5.49 2.04 3.03
CA LEU A 80 4.63 2.83 2.14
C LEU A 80 3.52 1.98 1.51
N TYR A 81 3.87 0.77 1.06
CA TYR A 81 2.88 -0.18 0.52
C TYR A 81 1.77 -0.45 1.55
N ALA A 82 2.12 -0.77 2.80
CA ALA A 82 1.15 -1.10 3.83
C ALA A 82 0.22 0.08 4.12
N LYS A 83 0.79 1.28 4.32
CA LYS A 83 0.05 2.52 4.60
C LYS A 83 -0.95 2.87 3.51
N LEU A 84 -0.49 2.93 2.25
CA LEU A 84 -1.36 3.21 1.11
C LEU A 84 -2.40 2.11 0.87
N ALA A 85 -2.05 0.85 1.13
CA ALA A 85 -3.00 -0.26 1.00
C ALA A 85 -4.06 -0.22 2.11
N LYS A 86 -3.72 0.14 3.36
CA LYS A 86 -4.69 0.34 4.46
C LYS A 86 -5.63 1.51 4.15
N LEU A 87 -5.13 2.60 3.58
CA LEU A 87 -5.94 3.78 3.24
C LEU A 87 -7.09 3.51 2.26
N GLN A 88 -6.97 2.50 1.38
CA GLN A 88 -7.98 2.13 0.38
C GLN A 88 -8.48 3.35 -0.43
N ALA A 89 -7.55 4.10 -1.02
CA ALA A 89 -7.78 5.40 -1.65
C ALA A 89 -8.74 5.41 -2.85
N PHE A 90 -8.93 4.28 -3.52
CA PHE A 90 -9.75 4.14 -4.73
C PHE A 90 -10.82 3.06 -4.54
N ASP A 91 -11.82 3.06 -5.41
CA ASP A 91 -12.88 2.02 -5.41
C ASP A 91 -12.32 0.64 -5.79
N ASN A 92 -11.22 0.61 -6.55
CA ASN A 92 -10.55 -0.63 -6.93
C ASN A 92 -9.05 -0.40 -7.18
N GLY A 93 -8.29 -1.48 -7.09
CA GLY A 93 -6.87 -1.48 -7.45
C GLY A 93 -5.93 -0.95 -6.36
N ASN A 94 -6.40 -0.75 -5.13
CA ASN A 94 -5.61 -0.18 -4.04
C ASN A 94 -4.26 -0.87 -3.83
N LYS A 95 -4.25 -2.19 -3.60
CA LYS A 95 -3.01 -2.96 -3.38
C LYS A 95 -2.06 -2.92 -4.59
N ARG A 96 -2.59 -2.91 -5.81
CA ARG A 96 -1.79 -2.85 -7.05
C ARG A 96 -1.17 -1.46 -7.23
N THR A 97 -1.93 -0.40 -6.99
CA THR A 97 -1.46 0.98 -7.02
C THR A 97 -0.36 1.19 -5.98
N ALA A 98 -0.61 0.75 -4.74
CA ALA A 98 0.33 0.84 -3.63
C ALA A 98 1.65 0.13 -3.94
N LEU A 99 1.61 -1.08 -4.52
CA LEU A 99 2.84 -1.82 -4.85
C LEU A 99 3.67 -1.13 -5.94
N ILE A 100 3.02 -0.57 -6.96
CA ILE A 100 3.72 0.18 -8.02
C ILE A 100 4.32 1.47 -7.45
N ALA A 101 3.57 2.19 -6.59
CA ALA A 101 4.04 3.39 -5.92
C ALA A 101 5.23 3.11 -5.00
N ALA A 102 5.20 2.02 -4.25
CA ALA A 102 6.30 1.57 -3.41
C ALA A 102 7.55 1.19 -4.23
N ASN A 103 7.38 0.47 -5.34
CA ASN A 103 8.48 0.18 -6.26
C ASN A 103 9.05 1.44 -6.95
N LEU A 104 8.23 2.47 -7.16
CA LEU A 104 8.70 3.77 -7.62
C LEU A 104 9.52 4.48 -6.53
N LEU A 105 9.04 4.49 -5.29
CA LEU A 105 9.75 5.09 -4.15
C LEU A 105 11.16 4.51 -3.99
N THR A 106 11.29 3.17 -4.04
CA THR A 106 12.59 2.49 -3.87
C THR A 106 13.53 2.65 -5.07
N GLY A 107 13.04 3.25 -6.16
CA GLY A 107 13.77 3.38 -7.41
C GLY A 107 13.87 2.08 -8.23
N ALA A 108 13.15 1.03 -7.84
CA ALA A 108 13.16 -0.24 -8.56
C ALA A 108 12.66 -0.11 -10.01
N LEU A 109 11.76 0.85 -10.27
CA LEU A 109 11.21 1.07 -11.61
C LEU A 109 12.02 2.02 -12.50
N ASN A 110 12.74 2.99 -11.93
CA ASN A 110 13.28 4.15 -12.67
C ASN A 110 14.80 4.35 -12.53
N LYS A 111 15.46 3.63 -11.61
CA LYS A 111 16.91 3.79 -11.33
C LYS A 111 17.71 2.51 -11.58
N SER A 112 17.13 1.53 -12.28
CA SER A 112 17.74 0.22 -12.57
C SER A 112 18.22 -0.51 -11.31
N ILE A 113 17.59 -0.24 -10.17
CA ILE A 113 17.83 -0.95 -8.92
C ILE A 113 17.04 -2.26 -9.02
N ASN A 114 17.70 -3.38 -9.33
CA ASN A 114 17.07 -4.70 -9.48
C ASN A 114 16.58 -5.29 -8.15
N LYS A 115 15.89 -4.50 -7.32
CA LYS A 115 15.33 -4.90 -6.02
C LYS A 115 13.84 -4.56 -5.99
N TYR A 116 13.07 -5.28 -6.79
CA TYR A 116 11.63 -5.11 -6.88
C TYR A 116 10.96 -5.64 -5.61
N LEU A 117 10.00 -4.88 -5.09
CA LEU A 117 9.09 -5.38 -4.07
C LEU A 117 8.07 -6.27 -4.77
N ILE A 118 8.13 -7.57 -4.47
CA ILE A 118 7.28 -8.60 -5.06
C ILE A 118 6.49 -9.26 -3.95
N ILE A 119 5.17 -9.26 -4.07
CA ILE A 119 4.29 -10.01 -3.17
C ILE A 119 4.58 -11.52 -3.37
N PRO A 120 4.84 -12.29 -2.30
CA PRO A 120 5.12 -13.71 -2.43
C PRO A 120 4.00 -14.47 -3.17
N THR A 121 4.38 -15.43 -4.02
CA THR A 121 3.42 -16.27 -4.75
C THR A 121 3.44 -17.73 -4.27
N ASP A 122 4.27 -18.05 -3.28
CA ASP A 122 4.40 -19.38 -2.68
C ASP A 122 3.68 -19.45 -1.31
N PHE A 123 4.03 -20.44 -0.49
CA PHE A 123 3.44 -20.66 0.83
C PHE A 123 3.53 -19.45 1.76
N ARG A 124 4.47 -18.51 1.54
CA ARG A 124 4.62 -17.29 2.34
C ARG A 124 3.52 -16.26 2.07
N ARG A 125 2.73 -16.45 1.00
CA ARG A 125 1.62 -15.56 0.65
C ARG A 125 0.56 -15.48 1.74
N SER A 126 0.24 -16.59 2.40
CA SER A 126 -0.73 -16.60 3.50
C SER A 126 -0.25 -15.73 4.65
N GLN A 127 1.02 -15.85 5.04
CA GLN A 127 1.63 -15.04 6.09
C GLN A 127 1.70 -13.55 5.70
N PHE A 128 1.97 -13.25 4.42
CA PHE A 128 1.89 -11.87 3.90
C PHE A 128 0.48 -11.28 4.05
N ASP A 129 -0.55 -12.00 3.59
CA ASP A 129 -1.93 -11.52 3.65
C ASP A 129 -2.39 -11.38 5.11
N THR A 130 -2.07 -12.34 5.97
CA THR A 130 -2.40 -12.34 7.40
C THR A 130 -1.73 -11.17 8.14
N SER A 131 -0.42 -10.97 7.98
CA SER A 131 0.29 -9.87 8.65
C SER A 131 -0.19 -8.49 8.19
N LEU A 132 -0.54 -8.35 6.91
CA LEU A 132 -1.14 -7.11 6.40
C LEU A 132 -2.54 -6.86 6.99
N ILE A 133 -3.37 -7.90 7.14
CA ILE A 133 -4.68 -7.79 7.79
C ILE A 133 -4.52 -7.42 9.27
N TYR A 134 -3.57 -8.03 9.99
CA TYR A 134 -3.27 -7.65 11.37
C TYR A 134 -2.95 -6.15 11.50
N TYR A 135 -2.14 -5.61 10.58
CA TYR A 135 -1.88 -4.17 10.53
C TYR A 135 -3.14 -3.34 10.23
N TYR A 136 -4.08 -3.86 9.43
CA TYR A 136 -5.33 -3.13 9.12
C TYR A 136 -6.22 -2.99 10.35
N VAL A 137 -6.41 -4.08 11.09
CA VAL A 137 -7.28 -4.10 12.29
C VAL A 137 -6.57 -3.60 13.55
N ALA A 138 -5.25 -3.38 13.50
CA ALA A 138 -4.49 -2.81 14.61
C ALA A 138 -5.01 -1.41 14.99
N TYR A 139 -5.12 -1.19 16.29
CA TYR A 139 -5.60 0.08 16.85
C TYR A 139 -4.43 1.07 17.03
N GLU A 140 -4.74 2.35 16.84
CA GLU A 140 -3.92 3.42 17.43
C GLU A 140 -4.17 3.37 18.94
N TRP A 141 -3.13 3.15 19.75
CA TRP A 141 -3.26 3.20 21.20
C TRP A 141 -3.72 4.61 21.58
N ASP A 142 -5.02 4.74 21.83
CA ASP A 142 -5.63 5.88 22.50
C ASP A 142 -6.06 5.41 23.89
N ASP A 143 -5.80 6.21 24.93
CA ASP A 143 -5.97 5.89 26.35
C ASP A 143 -7.46 5.63 26.76
N HIS A 144 -8.37 5.49 25.80
CA HIS A 144 -9.82 5.45 25.99
C HIS A 144 -10.50 4.11 25.66
N LEU A 145 -9.79 3.06 25.23
CA LEU A 145 -10.38 1.73 25.00
C LEU A 145 -9.55 0.59 25.64
N PRO A 146 -9.66 0.37 26.96
CA PRO A 146 -8.81 -0.55 27.71
C PRO A 146 -9.28 -2.02 27.67
N TRP A 147 -10.01 -2.46 26.64
CA TRP A 147 -10.75 -3.74 26.71
C TRP A 147 -10.51 -4.74 25.57
N ASP A 148 -9.55 -4.52 24.67
CA ASP A 148 -9.20 -5.54 23.66
C ASP A 148 -7.69 -5.80 23.63
N ASP A 149 -7.20 -6.48 24.67
CA ASP A 149 -5.82 -6.95 24.86
C ASP A 149 -5.34 -7.97 23.80
N HIS A 150 -6.11 -8.19 22.73
CA HIS A 150 -5.82 -9.18 21.69
C HIS A 150 -5.43 -8.58 20.34
N LEU A 151 -5.64 -7.28 20.12
CA LEU A 151 -5.23 -6.62 18.89
C LEU A 151 -3.83 -6.00 19.05
N PRO A 152 -2.95 -6.10 18.04
CA PRO A 152 -1.62 -5.49 18.13
C PRO A 152 -1.71 -3.98 17.98
N ASN A 153 -0.75 -3.27 18.58
CA ASN A 153 -0.54 -1.84 18.34
C ASN A 153 -0.24 -1.57 16.85
N VAL A 154 -0.72 -0.44 16.31
CA VAL A 154 -0.53 -0.09 14.89
C VAL A 154 0.93 0.02 14.46
N GLU A 155 1.80 0.56 15.32
CA GLU A 155 3.23 0.69 15.05
C GLU A 155 3.90 -0.69 15.10
N GLU A 156 3.61 -1.48 16.13
CA GLU A 156 4.16 -2.82 16.28
C GLU A 156 3.74 -3.74 15.11
N SER A 157 2.47 -3.75 14.74
CA SER A 157 1.96 -4.55 13.62
C SER A 157 2.58 -4.13 12.28
N LEU A 158 2.78 -2.82 12.06
CA LEU A 158 3.49 -2.31 10.88
C LEU A 158 4.96 -2.75 10.86
N GLN A 159 5.65 -2.68 12.00
CA GLN A 159 7.04 -3.13 12.13
C GLN A 159 7.16 -4.64 11.89
N LEU A 160 6.26 -5.45 12.44
CA LEU A 160 6.22 -6.90 12.23
C LEU A 160 5.96 -7.26 10.77
N PHE A 161 4.97 -6.60 10.13
CA PHE A 161 4.74 -6.74 8.69
C PHE A 161 6.01 -6.39 7.91
N GLY A 162 6.55 -5.19 8.12
CA GLY A 162 7.72 -4.64 7.43
C GLY A 162 8.94 -5.54 7.54
N LYS A 163 9.24 -6.05 8.74
CA LYS A 163 10.34 -6.99 8.99
C LYS A 163 10.19 -8.26 8.15
N PHE A 164 9.04 -8.91 8.25
CA PHE A 164 8.75 -10.15 7.52
C PHE A 164 8.92 -10.00 6.00
N VAL A 165 8.33 -8.95 5.41
CA VAL A 165 8.37 -8.75 3.95
C VAL A 165 9.73 -8.27 3.46
N THR A 166 10.48 -7.54 4.29
CA THR A 166 11.86 -7.14 4.00
C THR A 166 12.79 -8.35 3.96
N GLU A 167 12.70 -9.24 4.95
CA GLU A 167 13.46 -10.50 4.98
C GLU A 167 13.19 -11.34 3.73
N ILE A 168 11.91 -11.46 3.32
CA ILE A 168 11.56 -12.16 2.09
C ILE A 168 12.20 -11.50 0.88
N SER A 169 12.08 -10.18 0.74
CA SER A 169 12.60 -9.45 -0.42
C SER A 169 14.12 -9.53 -0.54
N LEU A 170 14.83 -9.61 0.59
CA LEU A 170 16.29 -9.80 0.63
C LEU A 170 16.69 -11.26 0.36
N SER A 171 15.80 -12.22 0.60
CA SER A 171 16.05 -13.65 0.32
C SER A 171 15.79 -14.06 -1.13
N GLN A 172 15.08 -13.24 -1.90
CA GLN A 172 14.83 -13.46 -3.32
C GLN A 172 16.12 -13.16 -4.10
N LYS A 173 16.84 -14.21 -4.49
CA LYS A 173 18.01 -14.14 -5.36
C LYS A 173 17.63 -13.90 -6.81
#